data_AF-A0A9P9QJ84-F1
#
_entry.id   AF-A0A9P9QJ84-F1
#
_cell.length_a   1.000
_cell.length_b   1.000
_cell.length_c   1.000
_cell.angle_alpha   90.00
_cell.angle_beta   90.00
_cell.angle_gamma   90.00
#
_symmetry.space_group_name_H-M   'P 1'
#
loop_
_entity.id
_entity.type
_entity.pdbx_description
1 polymer ?
#
loop_
_entity_poly.entity_id
_entity_poly.type
_entity_poly.pdbx_seq_one_letter_code
_entity_poly.pdbx_strand_id
1 'polypeptide(L)'
;MSSPASAELIHAYRQLYRGLLHAVQFSKPSRYLARDQLRNAFRNGDPASFDHQKVTRTVEFLKYAAQERGLEHRIVKNLLLTKYWETREEHHLSVSTLKGFDPSR
;
A
#
# COMPACT_ATOMS: atom_id res chain seq x y z
N MET A 1 6.05 -20.79 -14.94
CA MET A 1 4.79 -20.45 -14.26
C MET A 1 3.91 -19.70 -15.26
N SER A 2 2.62 -20.05 -15.35
CA SER A 2 1.71 -19.40 -16.30
C SER A 2 1.42 -17.97 -15.83
N SER A 3 1.47 -17.00 -16.75
CA SER A 3 1.11 -15.61 -16.43
C SER A 3 -0.38 -15.55 -16.06
N PRO A 4 -0.77 -14.84 -14.97
CA PRO A 4 -2.16 -14.80 -14.53
C PRO A 4 -3.05 -14.11 -15.57
N ALA A 5 -4.31 -14.52 -15.64
CA ALA A 5 -5.27 -13.84 -16.50
C ALA A 5 -5.52 -12.41 -15.95
N SER A 6 -5.67 -11.41 -16.83
CA SER A 6 -5.87 -10.02 -16.40
C SER A 6 -7.09 -9.84 -15.47
N ALA A 7 -8.11 -10.69 -15.63
CA ALA A 7 -9.27 -10.72 -14.73
C ALA A 7 -8.89 -11.11 -13.29
N GLU A 8 -8.01 -12.10 -13.11
CA GLU A 8 -7.56 -12.56 -11.79
C GLU A 8 -6.80 -11.45 -11.05
N LEU A 9 -5.91 -10.74 -11.75
CA LEU A 9 -5.20 -9.59 -11.20
C LEU A 9 -6.17 -8.48 -10.76
N ILE A 10 -7.18 -8.18 -11.58
CA ILE A 10 -8.20 -7.17 -11.25
C ILE A 10 -9.02 -7.61 -10.02
N HIS A 11 -9.42 -8.88 -9.95
CA HIS A 11 -10.18 -9.39 -8.81
C HIS A 11 -9.36 -9.36 -7.52
N ALA A 12 -8.09 -9.81 -7.57
CA ALA A 12 -7.17 -9.75 -6.44
C ALA A 12 -6.95 -8.32 -5.95
N TYR A 13 -6.67 -7.38 -6.87
CA TYR A 13 -6.54 -5.97 -6.54
C TYR A 13 -7.77 -5.43 -5.82
N ARG A 14 -8.98 -5.72 -6.33
CA ARG A 14 -10.24 -5.23 -5.73
C ARG A 14 -10.50 -5.83 -4.35
N GLN A 15 -10.19 -7.11 -4.14
CA GLN A 15 -10.35 -7.77 -2.84
C GLN A 15 -9.38 -7.18 -1.80
N LEU A 16 -8.10 -7.08 -2.14
CA LEU A 16 -7.09 -6.47 -1.28
C LEU A 16 -7.41 -5.01 -0.96
N TYR A 17 -7.82 -4.23 -1.96
CA TYR A 17 -8.14 -2.83 -1.77
C TYR A 17 -9.29 -2.63 -0.79
N ARG A 18 -10.38 -3.40 -0.93
CA ARG A 18 -11.50 -3.35 0.01
C ARG A 18 -11.06 -3.76 1.41
N GLY A 19 -10.32 -4.87 1.55
CA GLY A 19 -9.80 -5.32 2.83
C GLY A 19 -8.95 -4.25 3.52
N LEU A 20 -8.05 -3.60 2.78
CA LEU A 20 -7.21 -2.52 3.28
C LEU A 20 -8.02 -1.33 3.80
N LEU A 21 -9.04 -0.90 3.05
CA LEU A 21 -9.90 0.21 3.46
C LEU A 21 -10.61 -0.06 4.79
N HIS A 22 -11.12 -1.27 4.98
CA HIS A 22 -11.73 -1.69 6.23
C HIS A 22 -10.69 -1.81 7.36
N ALA A 23 -9.52 -2.40 7.10
CA ALA A 23 -8.45 -2.53 8.09
C ALA A 23 -7.98 -1.18 8.65
N VAL A 24 -7.91 -0.15 7.80
CA VAL A 24 -7.55 1.22 8.22
C VAL A 24 -8.74 2.07 8.64
N GLN A 25 -9.94 1.49 8.72
CA GLN A 25 -11.19 2.18 9.08
C GLN A 25 -11.42 3.45 8.24
N PHE A 26 -11.05 3.43 6.97
CA PHE A 26 -11.15 4.58 6.05
C PHE A 26 -10.45 5.86 6.58
N SER A 27 -9.47 5.74 7.48
CA SER A 27 -8.77 6.87 8.08
C SER A 27 -7.85 7.59 7.09
N LYS A 28 -7.68 8.91 7.28
CA LYS A 28 -6.65 9.71 6.60
C LYS A 28 -5.44 9.84 7.53
N PRO A 29 -4.19 9.80 7.04
CA PRO A 29 -3.78 9.62 5.63
C PRO A 29 -3.72 8.16 5.17
N SER A 30 -3.87 7.19 6.09
CA SER A 30 -3.62 5.75 5.89
C SER A 30 -4.28 5.15 4.66
N ARG A 31 -5.55 5.50 4.37
CA ARG A 31 -6.26 4.97 3.19
C ARG A 31 -5.61 5.36 1.86
N TYR A 32 -5.02 6.55 1.78
CA TYR A 32 -4.37 7.02 0.56
C TYR A 32 -3.03 6.32 0.39
N LEU A 33 -2.25 6.22 1.46
CA LEU A 33 -0.96 5.49 1.47
C LEU A 33 -1.15 4.02 1.09
N ALA A 34 -2.12 3.35 1.70
CA ALA A 34 -2.45 1.96 1.39
C ALA A 34 -2.88 1.78 -0.07
N ARG A 35 -3.75 2.66 -0.59
CA ARG A 35 -4.17 2.65 -1.99
C ARG A 35 -2.98 2.80 -2.93
N ASP A 36 -2.12 3.77 -2.65
CA ASP A 36 -1.02 4.14 -3.55
C ASP A 36 0.05 3.04 -3.56
N GLN A 37 0.36 2.44 -2.40
CA GLN A 37 1.19 1.23 -2.32
C GLN A 37 0.62 0.07 -3.13
N LEU A 38 -0.66 -0.27 -2.91
CA LEU A 38 -1.31 -1.38 -3.61
C LEU A 38 -1.37 -1.13 -5.13
N ARG A 39 -1.70 0.10 -5.53
CA ARG A 39 -1.73 0.51 -6.94
C ARG A 39 -0.36 0.42 -7.59
N ASN A 40 0.69 0.85 -6.88
CA ASN A 40 2.06 0.74 -7.36
C ASN A 40 2.46 -0.73 -7.55
N ALA A 41 2.19 -1.59 -6.56
CA ALA A 41 2.51 -3.01 -6.61
C ALA A 41 1.85 -3.73 -7.80
N PHE A 42 0.57 -3.45 -8.07
CA PHE A 42 -0.16 -4.09 -9.18
C PHE A 42 0.15 -3.50 -10.57
N ARG A 43 0.62 -2.25 -10.64
CA ARG A 43 0.91 -1.58 -11.93
C ARG A 43 2.35 -1.74 -12.38
N ASN A 44 3.28 -1.67 -11.44
CA ASN A 44 4.71 -1.65 -11.70
C ASN A 44 5.39 -2.96 -11.27
N GLY A 45 4.66 -3.86 -10.59
CA GLY A 45 5.17 -5.18 -10.24
C GLY A 45 5.11 -6.15 -11.41
N ASP A 46 5.94 -7.19 -11.34
CA ASP A 46 5.99 -8.26 -12.33
C ASP A 46 4.74 -9.17 -12.21
N PRO A 47 3.90 -9.28 -13.25
CA PRO A 47 2.74 -10.20 -13.25
C PRO A 47 3.11 -11.66 -12.99
N ALA A 48 4.32 -12.10 -13.36
CA ALA A 48 4.77 -13.48 -13.12
C ALA A 48 5.01 -13.77 -11.62
N SER A 49 5.15 -12.74 -10.78
CA SER A 49 5.26 -12.86 -9.33
C SER A 49 3.91 -13.06 -8.62
N PHE A 50 2.80 -13.03 -9.36
CA PHE A 50 1.47 -13.18 -8.80
C PHE A 50 1.27 -14.57 -8.17
N ASP A 51 0.82 -14.56 -6.93
CA ASP A 51 0.54 -15.76 -6.15
C ASP A 51 -0.83 -15.62 -5.49
N HIS A 52 -1.80 -16.39 -6.00
CA HIS A 52 -3.17 -16.36 -5.51
C HIS A 52 -3.26 -16.74 -4.02
N GLN A 53 -2.45 -17.68 -3.53
CA GLN A 53 -2.49 -18.07 -2.12
C GLN A 53 -2.00 -16.94 -1.22
N LYS A 54 -0.97 -16.19 -1.64
CA LYS A 54 -0.52 -15.00 -0.90
C LYS A 54 -1.62 -13.94 -0.86
N VAL A 55 -2.33 -13.72 -1.96
CA VAL A 55 -3.49 -12.81 -1.99
C VAL A 55 -4.54 -13.25 -0.98
N THR A 56 -4.93 -14.53 -0.98
CA THR A 56 -5.95 -15.06 -0.04
C THR A 56 -5.55 -14.85 1.41
N ARG A 57 -4.32 -15.25 1.80
CA ARG A 57 -3.82 -15.06 3.17
C ARG A 57 -3.79 -13.58 3.57
N THR A 58 -3.43 -12.70 2.63
CA THR A 58 -3.39 -11.26 2.88
C THR A 58 -4.81 -10.70 3.06
N VAL A 59 -5.78 -11.15 2.27
CA VAL A 59 -7.19 -10.76 2.44
C VAL A 59 -7.71 -11.21 3.82
N GLU A 60 -7.37 -12.43 4.27
CA GLU A 60 -7.74 -12.90 5.61
C GLU A 60 -7.10 -12.06 6.72
N PHE A 61 -5.80 -11.80 6.62
CA PHE A 61 -5.09 -10.90 7.54
C PHE A 61 -5.77 -9.52 7.63
N LEU A 62 -6.15 -8.94 6.48
CA LEU A 62 -6.84 -7.65 6.44
C LEU A 62 -8.25 -7.69 7.05
N LYS A 63 -8.95 -8.84 6.95
CA LYS A 63 -10.24 -9.02 7.64
C LYS A 63 -10.04 -9.00 9.16
N TYR A 64 -9.04 -9.71 9.68
CA TYR A 64 -8.72 -9.67 11.12
C TYR A 64 -8.31 -8.26 11.57
N ALA A 65 -7.50 -7.57 10.78
CA ALA A 65 -7.11 -6.18 11.04
C ALA A 65 -8.30 -5.19 11.07
N ALA A 66 -9.41 -5.54 10.43
CA ALA A 66 -10.61 -4.71 10.38
C ALA A 66 -11.59 -4.99 11.54
N GLN A 67 -11.64 -6.23 12.04
CA GLN A 67 -12.60 -6.67 13.05
C GLN A 67 -12.25 -6.16 14.44
N GLU A 68 -10.97 -6.27 14.82
CA GLU A 68 -10.52 -5.94 16.17
C GLU A 68 -9.33 -4.98 16.12
N ARG A 69 -9.11 -4.25 17.22
CA ARG A 69 -7.86 -3.49 17.42
C ARG A 69 -6.71 -4.40 17.90
N GLY A 70 -6.65 -5.59 17.30
CA GLY A 70 -5.71 -6.66 17.62
C GLY A 70 -4.30 -6.40 17.10
N LEU A 71 -3.51 -7.47 16.97
CA LEU A 71 -2.14 -7.39 16.50
C LEU A 71 -2.08 -6.95 15.03
N GLU A 72 -2.92 -7.52 14.18
CA GLU A 72 -3.01 -7.27 12.75
C GLU A 72 -3.32 -5.79 12.47
N HIS A 73 -4.28 -5.22 13.22
CA HIS A 73 -4.61 -3.80 13.14
C HIS A 73 -3.41 -2.92 13.48
N ARG A 74 -2.69 -3.26 14.57
CA ARG A 74 -1.49 -2.51 14.98
C ARG A 74 -0.37 -2.63 13.95
N ILE A 75 -0.18 -3.80 13.35
CA ILE A 75 0.79 -4.02 12.26
C ILE A 75 0.47 -3.11 11.08
N VAL A 76 -0.77 -3.16 10.55
CA VAL A 76 -1.18 -2.33 9.40
C VAL A 76 -1.02 -0.85 9.71
N LYS A 77 -1.46 -0.41 10.89
CA LYS A 77 -1.35 0.98 11.33
C LYS A 77 0.10 1.44 11.38
N ASN A 78 0.98 0.67 12.01
CA ASN A 78 2.38 1.04 12.16
C ASN A 78 3.12 1.03 10.82
N LEU A 79 2.85 0.05 9.96
CA LEU A 79 3.43 0.01 8.61
C LEU A 79 3.08 1.27 7.80
N LEU A 80 1.82 1.68 7.82
CA LEU A 80 1.37 2.88 7.10
C LEU A 80 1.87 4.17 7.76
N LEU A 81 2.01 4.19 9.09
CA LEU A 81 2.58 5.32 9.80
C LEU A 81 4.06 5.50 9.47
N THR A 82 4.84 4.41 9.47
CA THR A 82 6.24 4.43 9.03
C THR A 82 6.35 4.94 7.61
N LYS A 83 5.53 4.41 6.69
CA LYS A 83 5.55 4.88 5.30
C LYS A 83 5.21 6.36 5.16
N TYR A 84 4.25 6.86 5.95
CA TYR A 84 3.89 8.26 5.95
C TYR A 84 5.10 9.16 6.28
N TRP A 85 5.87 8.78 7.29
CA TRP A 85 7.04 9.55 7.71
C TRP A 85 8.17 9.49 6.69
N GLU A 86 8.46 8.31 6.13
CA GLU A 86 9.43 8.15 5.04
C GLU A 86 9.11 9.08 3.86
N THR A 87 7.87 9.03 3.37
CA THR A 87 7.45 9.85 2.23
C THR A 87 7.51 11.34 2.56
N ARG A 88 7.23 11.75 3.79
CA ARG A 88 7.36 13.16 4.21
C ARG A 88 8.81 13.63 4.29
N GLU A 89 9.70 12.77 4.77
CA GLU A 89 11.14 13.07 4.85
C GLU A 89 11.73 13.19 3.45
N GLU A 90 11.42 12.25 2.55
CA GLU A 90 11.79 12.31 1.13
C GLU A 90 11.33 13.62 0.47
N HIS A 91 10.07 14.02 0.69
CA HIS A 91 9.54 15.29 0.18
C HIS A 91 10.23 16.51 0.79
N HIS A 92 10.56 16.49 2.08
CA HIS A 92 11.29 17.57 2.72
C HIS A 92 12.70 17.72 2.12
N LEU A 93 13.40 16.61 1.95
CA LEU A 93 14.71 16.57 1.31
C LEU A 93 14.62 17.09 -0.14
N SER A 94 13.66 16.62 -0.94
CA SER A 94 13.51 17.06 -2.33
C SER A 94 13.24 18.56 -2.45
N VAL A 95 12.37 19.11 -1.60
CA VAL A 95 12.06 20.55 -1.59
C VAL A 95 13.28 21.38 -1.16
N SER A 96 14.05 20.89 -0.17
CA SER A 96 15.27 21.57 0.26
C SER A 96 16.34 21.61 -0.84
N THR A 97 16.53 20.53 -1.59
CA THR A 97 17.42 20.47 -2.75
C THR A 97 17.02 21.45 -3.84
N LEU A 98 15.72 21.52 -4.17
CA LEU A 98 15.21 22.45 -5.19
C LEU A 98 15.35 23.92 -4.76
N LYS A 99 15.24 24.22 -3.46
CA LYS A 99 15.38 25.59 -2.93
C LYS A 99 16.83 26.06 -2.87
N GLY A 100 17.79 25.13 -2.82
CA GLY A 100 19.23 25.42 -2.89
C GLY A 100 19.79 25.55 -4.31
N PHE A 101 19.01 25.18 -5.33
CA PHE A 101 19.37 25.31 -6.74
C PHE A 101 18.91 26.69 -7.26
N ASP A 102 19.77 27.70 -7.17
CA ASP A 102 19.61 28.96 -7.89
C ASP A 102 20.42 28.89 -9.20
N PRO A 103 19.79 28.69 -10.37
CA PRO A 103 20.49 28.64 -11.65
C PRO A 103 20.99 30.02 -12.13
N SER A 104 20.79 31.08 -11.33
CA SER A 104 21.16 32.46 -11.64
C SER A 104 22.32 32.98 -10.79
N ARG A 105 22.96 32.12 -9.98
CA ARG A 105 24.15 32.43 -9.17
C ARG A 105 25.42 31.77 -9.71
#